data_AF-A0A7S3F613-F1
#
_entry.id   AF-A0A7S3F613-F1
#
_cell.length_a   1.000
_cell.length_b   1.000
_cell.length_c   1.000
_cell.angle_alpha   90.00
_cell.angle_beta   90.00
_cell.angle_gamma   90.00
#
_symmetry.space_group_name_H-M   'P 1'
#
loop_
_entity.id
_entity.type
_entity.pdbx_description
1 polymer ?
#
loop_
_entity_poly.entity_id
_entity_poly.type
_entity_poly.pdbx_seq_one_letter_code
_entity_poly.pdbx_strand_id
1 'polypeptide(L)'
;VIDGDIEGSIALCDDTWPSLLQRNADVRLLLRCQQFIEIIRSGDLLSAIQFAQTYLADFQSGQQPAAPLSGIPNKDQQHGPPLHSPPRILNDVLSLIAYDDPTADDSPVAYLMLPNQRMLVAERLNCAVLERQGLWQSSSLERLIRQIGATREAAREANFGFGETVAW
;
A
#
# COMPACT_ATOMS: atom_id res chain seq x y z
N VAL A 1 -3.62 4.52 -12.32
CA VAL A 1 -3.24 3.43 -11.39
C VAL A 1 -4.32 2.36 -11.33
N ILE A 2 -5.58 2.71 -11.02
CA ILE A 2 -6.68 1.72 -10.90
C ILE A 2 -6.97 1.04 -12.25
N ASP A 3 -6.91 1.80 -13.34
CA ASP A 3 -7.13 1.28 -14.71
C ASP A 3 -5.97 0.45 -15.28
N GLY A 4 -4.88 0.24 -14.52
CA GLY A 4 -3.72 -0.53 -14.97
C GLY A 4 -2.68 0.28 -15.78
N ASP A 5 -3.00 1.52 -16.19
CA ASP A 5 -2.01 2.43 -16.76
C ASP A 5 -1.10 3.02 -15.65
N ILE A 6 -0.05 2.29 -15.31
CA ILE A 6 0.93 2.70 -14.30
C ILE A 6 1.95 3.69 -14.88
N GLU A 7 2.31 3.55 -16.15
CA GLU A 7 3.30 4.41 -16.81
C GLU A 7 2.78 5.83 -16.98
N GLY A 8 1.54 5.99 -17.46
CA GLY A 8 0.86 7.29 -17.50
C GLY A 8 0.67 7.89 -16.12
N SER A 9 0.46 7.06 -15.09
CA SER A 9 0.35 7.53 -13.70
C SER A 9 1.67 8.08 -13.15
N ILE A 10 2.79 7.43 -13.45
CA ILE A 10 4.13 7.91 -13.07
C ILE A 10 4.45 9.22 -13.81
N ALA A 11 4.23 9.26 -15.12
CA ALA A 11 4.46 10.45 -15.93
C ALA A 11 3.63 11.64 -15.43
N LEU A 12 2.35 11.43 -15.14
CA LEU A 12 1.47 12.45 -14.59
C LEU A 12 1.95 12.93 -13.20
N CYS A 13 2.44 12.01 -12.36
CA CYS A 13 3.01 12.38 -11.04
C CYS A 13 4.30 13.19 -11.17
N ASP A 14 5.18 12.83 -12.09
CA ASP A 14 6.44 13.56 -12.31
C ASP A 14 6.19 14.94 -12.93
N ASP A 15 5.19 15.07 -13.81
CA ASP A 15 4.76 16.35 -14.39
C ASP A 15 4.09 17.27 -13.38
N THR A 16 3.13 16.74 -12.61
CA THR A 16 2.33 17.52 -11.65
C THR A 16 3.12 17.81 -10.36
N TRP A 17 3.97 16.88 -9.92
CA TRP A 17 4.67 16.93 -8.65
C TRP A 17 6.12 16.44 -8.78
N PRO A 18 7.00 17.21 -9.46
CA PRO A 18 8.41 16.88 -9.57
C PRO A 18 9.00 16.75 -8.14
N SER A 19 9.71 15.66 -7.89
CA SER A 19 10.28 15.25 -6.59
C SER A 19 9.37 14.48 -5.60
N LEU A 20 8.09 14.23 -5.88
CA LEU A 20 7.24 13.43 -4.98
C LEU A 20 7.75 11.99 -4.89
N LEU A 21 7.95 11.38 -6.05
CA LEU A 21 8.49 10.04 -6.15
C LEU A 21 9.95 9.98 -5.68
N GLN A 22 10.72 11.07 -5.82
CA GLN A 22 12.11 11.14 -5.33
C GLN A 22 12.19 11.07 -3.81
N ARG A 23 11.29 11.75 -3.11
CA ARG A 23 11.23 11.75 -1.63
C ARG A 23 10.61 10.49 -1.06
N ASN A 24 9.64 9.89 -1.75
CA ASN A 24 8.92 8.71 -1.29
C ASN A 24 9.37 7.47 -2.08
N ALA A 25 10.52 6.91 -1.69
CA ALA A 25 11.09 5.71 -2.31
C ALA A 25 10.13 4.50 -2.23
N ASP A 26 9.36 4.38 -1.15
CA ASP A 26 8.40 3.28 -0.97
C ASP A 26 7.26 3.33 -2.00
N VAL A 27 6.69 4.51 -2.25
CA VAL A 27 5.62 4.68 -3.25
C VAL A 27 6.15 4.43 -4.66
N ARG A 28 7.38 4.88 -4.93
CA ARG A 28 8.06 4.59 -6.19
C ARG A 28 8.26 3.10 -6.40
N LEU A 29 8.71 2.37 -5.36
CA LEU A 29 8.87 0.92 -5.41
C LEU A 29 7.52 0.24 -5.67
N LEU A 30 6.47 0.61 -4.94
CA LEU A 30 5.13 0.04 -5.13
C LEU A 30 4.59 0.25 -6.54
N LEU A 31 4.79 1.43 -7.13
CA LEU A 31 4.42 1.69 -8.52
C LEU A 31 5.23 0.82 -9.50
N ARG A 32 6.54 0.64 -9.28
CA ARG A 32 7.38 -0.22 -10.12
C ARG A 32 7.01 -1.70 -9.98
N CYS A 33 6.69 -2.16 -8.78
CA CYS A 33 6.15 -3.50 -8.55
C CYS A 33 4.82 -3.68 -9.29
N GLN A 34 3.91 -2.69 -9.22
CA GLN A 34 2.65 -2.76 -9.95
C GLN A 34 2.85 -2.78 -11.46
N GLN A 35 3.77 -1.98 -12.00
CA GLN A 35 4.12 -2.00 -13.43
C GLN A 35 4.61 -3.38 -13.86
N PHE A 36 5.48 -4.01 -13.07
CA PHE A 36 5.97 -5.35 -13.33
C PHE A 36 4.85 -6.40 -13.29
N ILE A 37 3.90 -6.30 -12.35
CA ILE A 37 2.70 -7.15 -12.30
C ILE A 37 1.87 -7.01 -13.59
N GLU A 38 1.70 -5.80 -14.12
CA GLU A 38 0.98 -5.58 -15.39
C GLU A 38 1.73 -6.20 -16.58
N ILE A 39 3.06 -6.13 -16.61
CA ILE A 39 3.87 -6.78 -17.67
C ILE A 39 3.70 -8.31 -17.60
N ILE A 40 3.77 -8.91 -16.42
CA ILE A 40 3.51 -10.35 -16.25
C ILE A 40 2.09 -10.71 -16.68
N ARG A 41 1.09 -9.88 -16.35
CA ARG A 41 -0.30 -10.11 -16.78
C ARG A 41 -0.47 -10.10 -18.30
N SER A 42 0.36 -9.35 -19.02
CA SER A 42 0.36 -9.33 -20.49
C SER A 42 0.99 -10.58 -21.13
N GLY A 43 1.58 -11.48 -20.33
CA GLY A 43 2.23 -12.70 -20.80
C GLY A 43 3.65 -12.50 -21.35
N ASP A 44 4.18 -11.26 -21.31
CA ASP A 44 5.53 -10.96 -21.77
C ASP A 44 6.56 -11.13 -20.64
N LEU A 45 6.97 -12.38 -20.44
CA LEU A 45 7.96 -12.75 -19.42
C LEU A 45 9.33 -12.11 -19.69
N LEU A 46 9.72 -11.96 -20.95
CA LEU A 46 11.05 -11.47 -21.31
C LEU A 46 11.20 -9.99 -20.98
N SER A 47 10.19 -9.18 -21.32
CA SER A 47 10.12 -7.79 -20.89
C SER A 47 10.03 -7.66 -19.37
N ALA A 48 9.30 -8.55 -18.68
CA ALA A 48 9.23 -8.56 -17.22
C ALA A 48 10.62 -8.76 -16.58
N ILE A 49 11.39 -9.76 -17.05
CA ILE A 49 12.73 -10.05 -16.53
C ILE A 49 13.67 -8.86 -16.77
N GLN A 50 13.68 -8.31 -17.98
CA GLN A 50 14.51 -7.15 -18.32
C GLN A 50 14.15 -5.94 -17.44
N PHE A 51 12.85 -5.71 -17.23
CA PHE A 51 12.35 -4.65 -16.37
C PHE A 51 12.80 -4.85 -14.91
N ALA A 52 12.64 -6.05 -14.36
CA ALA A 52 13.08 -6.36 -12.99
C ALA A 52 14.59 -6.16 -12.80
N GLN A 53 15.41 -6.61 -13.76
CA GLN A 53 16.85 -6.42 -13.72
C GLN A 53 17.27 -4.95 -13.80
N THR A 54 16.52 -4.13 -14.54
CA THR A 54 16.86 -2.71 -14.73
C THR A 54 16.39 -1.84 -13.57
N TYR A 55 15.17 -2.08 -13.06
CA TYR A 55 14.51 -1.16 -12.13
C TYR A 55 14.37 -1.69 -10.71
N LEU A 56 14.30 -3.02 -10.52
CA LEU A 56 14.13 -3.62 -9.18
C LEU A 56 15.46 -4.04 -8.55
N ALA A 57 16.51 -4.25 -9.34
CA ALA A 57 17.85 -4.59 -8.85
C ALA A 57 18.44 -3.49 -7.93
N ASP A 58 18.22 -2.23 -8.28
CA ASP A 58 18.67 -1.08 -7.48
C ASP A 58 18.10 -1.13 -6.05
N PHE A 59 16.84 -1.56 -5.90
CA PHE A 59 16.17 -1.67 -4.59
C PHE A 59 16.60 -2.91 -3.79
N GLN A 60 17.19 -3.92 -4.44
CA GLN A 60 17.76 -5.09 -3.74
C GLN A 60 19.11 -4.75 -3.10
N SER A 61 19.93 -3.89 -3.71
CA SER A 61 21.25 -3.50 -3.20
C SER A 61 21.23 -2.65 -1.91
N GLY A 62 20.08 -2.06 -1.56
CA GLY A 62 19.88 -1.39 -0.26
C GLY A 62 19.81 -2.33 0.93
N GLN A 63 19.84 -3.65 0.71
CA GLN A 63 19.87 -4.67 1.76
C GLN A 63 21.30 -4.92 2.23
N GLN A 64 21.68 -4.34 3.38
CA GLN A 64 22.56 -5.06 4.29
C GLN A 64 21.71 -6.00 5.16
N PRO A 65 22.14 -7.26 5.38
CA PRO A 65 21.51 -8.16 6.32
C PRO A 65 21.86 -7.68 7.74
N ALA A 66 20.90 -7.07 8.44
CA ALA A 66 21.03 -6.92 9.88
C ALA A 66 20.89 -8.32 10.51
N ALA A 67 21.93 -8.70 11.26
CA ALA A 67 22.16 -9.97 11.95
C ALA A 67 20.95 -10.61 12.67
N PRO A 68 20.99 -11.92 12.94
CA PRO A 68 19.93 -12.61 13.67
C PRO A 68 19.96 -12.20 15.14
N LEU A 69 18.98 -11.42 15.58
CA LEU A 69 18.74 -11.16 16.99
C LEU A 69 17.35 -11.69 17.36
N SER A 70 17.37 -12.88 17.94
CA SER A 70 16.51 -13.34 19.04
C SER A 70 15.22 -12.55 19.27
N GLY A 71 14.09 -13.13 18.89
CA GLY A 71 12.78 -12.61 19.28
C GLY A 71 11.68 -13.51 18.73
N ILE A 72 10.98 -14.19 19.62
CA ILE A 72 9.81 -15.03 19.35
C ILE A 72 8.78 -14.19 18.56
N PRO A 73 8.24 -14.66 17.42
CA PRO A 73 7.19 -13.93 16.73
C PRO A 73 5.89 -14.04 17.53
N ASN A 74 5.48 -12.93 18.16
CA ASN A 74 4.15 -12.80 18.76
C ASN A 74 3.09 -12.91 17.65
N LYS A 75 2.17 -13.86 17.80
CA LYS A 75 1.13 -14.23 16.82
C LYS A 75 -0.03 -13.22 16.69
N ASP A 76 -0.01 -12.10 17.43
CA ASP A 76 -1.20 -11.25 17.60
C ASP A 76 -1.20 -9.91 16.82
N GLN A 77 -0.32 -9.73 15.83
CA GLN A 77 -0.37 -8.57 14.92
C GLN A 77 -1.07 -8.87 13.58
N GLN A 78 -2.22 -9.56 13.64
CA GLN A 78 -3.09 -9.79 12.47
C GLN A 78 -4.35 -8.92 12.53
N HIS A 79 -4.24 -7.58 12.56
CA HIS A 79 -5.40 -6.72 12.30
C HIS A 79 -4.98 -5.47 11.50
N GLY A 80 -4.87 -5.66 10.19
CA GLY A 80 -4.68 -4.66 9.14
C GLY A 80 -4.36 -5.37 7.82
N PRO A 81 -4.84 -4.90 6.64
CA PRO A 81 -4.40 -5.49 5.38
C PRO A 81 -2.88 -5.44 5.34
N PRO A 82 -2.20 -6.52 4.93
CA PRO A 82 -0.77 -6.65 5.14
C PRO A 82 -0.06 -5.55 4.35
N LEU A 83 0.40 -4.52 5.06
CA LEU A 83 1.43 -3.63 4.56
C LEU A 83 2.71 -4.46 4.57
N HIS A 84 2.87 -5.32 3.56
CA HIS A 84 4.12 -6.02 3.32
C HIS A 84 5.22 -4.96 3.27
N SER A 85 6.25 -5.14 4.09
CA SER A 85 7.41 -4.26 4.07
C SER A 85 7.95 -4.18 2.64
N PRO A 86 8.48 -3.02 2.20
CA PRO A 86 9.00 -2.83 0.84
C PRO A 86 9.92 -3.97 0.33
N PRO A 87 10.79 -4.61 1.14
CA PRO A 87 11.58 -5.75 0.66
C PRO A 87 10.78 -7.06 0.49
N ARG A 88 9.69 -7.26 1.24
CA ARG A 88 8.86 -8.46 1.11
C ARG A 88 8.03 -8.43 -0.16
N ILE A 89 7.40 -7.30 -0.45
CA ILE A 89 6.59 -7.17 -1.66
C ILE A 89 7.43 -7.33 -2.94
N LEU A 90 8.70 -6.91 -2.92
CA LEU A 90 9.61 -7.14 -4.05
C LEU A 90 9.87 -8.62 -4.28
N ASN A 91 10.14 -9.39 -3.22
CA ASN A 91 10.37 -10.83 -3.31
C ASN A 91 9.10 -11.57 -3.76
N ASP A 92 7.96 -11.22 -3.16
CA ASP A 92 6.66 -11.79 -3.48
C ASP A 92 6.31 -11.52 -4.96
N VAL A 93 6.55 -10.31 -5.45
CA VAL A 93 6.34 -9.96 -6.86
C VAL A 93 7.32 -10.66 -7.79
N LEU A 94 8.61 -10.75 -7.46
CA LEU A 94 9.58 -11.46 -8.28
C LEU A 94 9.27 -12.96 -8.37
N SER A 95 8.69 -13.54 -7.32
CA SER A 95 8.28 -14.95 -7.32
C SER A 95 7.21 -15.26 -8.36
N LEU A 96 6.48 -14.26 -8.87
CA LEU A 96 5.53 -14.42 -9.99
C LEU A 96 6.19 -14.98 -11.27
N ILE A 97 7.48 -14.73 -11.49
CA ILE A 97 8.25 -15.28 -12.63
C ILE A 97 8.44 -16.79 -12.49
N ALA A 98 8.46 -17.32 -11.26
CA ALA A 98 8.74 -18.73 -11.00
C ALA A 98 7.55 -19.66 -11.26
N TYR A 99 6.36 -19.09 -11.53
CA TYR A 99 5.14 -19.85 -11.80
C TYR A 99 4.68 -19.61 -13.24
N ASP A 100 4.38 -20.70 -13.95
CA ASP A 100 3.92 -20.64 -15.35
C ASP A 100 2.57 -19.91 -15.49
N ASP A 101 1.64 -20.09 -14.53
CA ASP A 101 0.34 -19.43 -14.48
C ASP A 101 0.14 -18.64 -13.18
N PRO A 102 0.49 -17.33 -13.15
CA PRO A 102 0.34 -16.49 -11.97
C PRO A 102 -1.10 -16.09 -11.64
N THR A 103 -2.06 -16.38 -12.54
CA THR A 103 -3.48 -16.04 -12.39
C THR A 103 -4.35 -17.22 -11.93
N ALA A 104 -3.78 -18.42 -11.81
CA ALA A 104 -4.53 -19.58 -11.35
C ALA A 104 -4.88 -19.44 -9.85
N ASP A 105 -6.11 -19.75 -9.46
CA ASP A 105 -6.57 -19.68 -8.05
C ASP A 105 -5.78 -20.61 -7.11
N ASP A 106 -5.16 -21.66 -7.65
CA ASP A 106 -4.29 -22.59 -6.92
C ASP A 106 -2.87 -22.03 -6.67
N SER A 107 -2.54 -20.89 -7.28
CA SER A 107 -1.21 -20.29 -7.16
C SER A 107 -1.09 -19.53 -5.84
N PRO A 108 -0.05 -19.77 -5.02
CA PRO A 108 0.14 -19.08 -3.75
C PRO A 108 0.34 -17.58 -3.91
N VAL A 109 0.62 -17.09 -5.12
CA VAL A 109 0.87 -15.67 -5.45
C VAL A 109 -0.32 -14.99 -6.15
N ALA A 110 -1.44 -15.70 -6.36
CA ALA A 110 -2.62 -15.16 -7.03
C ALA A 110 -3.19 -13.89 -6.35
N TYR A 111 -2.99 -13.76 -5.03
CA TYR A 111 -3.41 -12.59 -4.25
C TYR A 111 -2.74 -11.27 -4.70
N LEU A 112 -1.57 -11.33 -5.36
CA LEU A 112 -0.87 -10.17 -5.90
C LEU A 112 -1.50 -9.67 -7.20
N MET A 113 -2.24 -10.53 -7.91
CA MET A 113 -2.87 -10.20 -9.19
C MET A 113 -4.26 -9.58 -9.02
N LEU A 114 -4.79 -9.54 -7.79
CA LEU A 114 -6.13 -9.05 -7.51
C LEU A 114 -6.24 -7.52 -7.74
N PRO A 115 -7.41 -7.02 -8.19
CA PRO A 115 -7.67 -5.58 -8.31
C PRO A 115 -7.44 -4.80 -7.01
N ASN A 116 -7.57 -5.47 -5.86
CA ASN A 116 -7.37 -4.88 -4.55
C ASN A 116 -5.94 -4.34 -4.36
N GLN A 117 -4.93 -4.95 -4.99
CA GLN A 117 -3.55 -4.48 -4.92
C GLN A 117 -3.38 -3.14 -5.64
N ARG A 118 -4.03 -2.95 -6.80
CA ARG A 118 -4.04 -1.66 -7.51
C ARG A 118 -4.65 -0.55 -6.67
N MET A 119 -5.70 -0.87 -5.91
CA MET A 119 -6.36 0.07 -5.00
C MET A 119 -5.43 0.49 -3.85
N LEU A 120 -4.68 -0.44 -3.25
CA LEU A 120 -3.71 -0.14 -2.19
C LEU A 120 -2.56 0.75 -2.67
N VAL A 121 -2.06 0.51 -3.89
CA VAL A 121 -1.02 1.37 -4.49
C VAL A 121 -1.57 2.77 -4.78
N ALA A 122 -2.80 2.87 -5.29
CA ALA A 122 -3.47 4.15 -5.51
C ALA A 122 -3.72 4.90 -4.20
N GLU A 123 -4.16 4.23 -3.15
CA GLU A 123 -4.34 4.81 -1.82
C GLU A 123 -3.01 5.32 -1.26
N ARG A 124 -1.93 4.53 -1.34
CA ARG A 124 -0.60 4.96 -0.86
C ARG A 124 -0.09 6.18 -1.63
N LEU A 125 -0.30 6.21 -2.95
CA LEU A 125 0.06 7.35 -3.78
C LEU A 125 -0.76 8.59 -3.39
N ASN A 126 -2.07 8.43 -3.20
CA ASN A 126 -2.95 9.50 -2.74
C ASN A 126 -2.47 10.07 -1.40
N CYS A 127 -2.11 9.20 -0.46
CA CYS A 127 -1.56 9.61 0.83
C CYS A 127 -0.26 10.43 0.69
N ALA A 128 0.67 9.96 -0.15
CA ALA A 128 1.91 10.69 -0.42
C ALA A 128 1.68 12.07 -1.08
N VAL A 129 0.66 12.17 -1.95
CA VAL A 129 0.25 13.44 -2.56
C VAL A 129 -0.34 14.38 -1.50
N LEU A 130 -1.19 13.88 -0.61
CA LEU A 130 -1.81 14.66 0.46
C LEU A 130 -0.78 15.18 1.46
N GLU A 131 0.18 14.34 1.89
CA GLU A 131 1.29 14.75 2.75
C GLU A 131 2.10 15.88 2.15
N ARG A 132 2.41 15.80 0.85
CA ARG A 132 3.15 16.86 0.16
C ARG A 132 2.39 18.19 0.17
N GLN A 133 1.06 18.14 0.04
CA GLN A 133 0.21 19.33 0.06
C GLN A 133 -0.02 19.88 1.49
N GLY A 134 0.53 19.23 2.52
CA GLY A 134 0.28 19.59 3.92
C GLY A 134 -1.16 19.28 4.35
N LEU A 135 -1.87 18.46 3.57
CA LEU A 135 -3.23 18.05 3.84
C LEU A 135 -3.21 16.75 4.65
N TRP A 136 -4.26 16.56 5.43
CA TRP A 136 -4.42 15.38 6.27
C TRP A 136 -4.64 14.15 5.38
N GLN A 137 -4.10 13.01 5.82
CA GLN A 137 -4.27 11.71 5.14
C GLN A 137 -5.73 11.25 5.02
N SER A 138 -6.64 11.91 5.75
CA SER A 138 -8.08 11.69 5.70
C SER A 138 -8.75 12.86 4.99
N SER A 139 -9.70 12.57 4.11
CA SER A 139 -10.47 13.60 3.41
C SER A 139 -11.20 14.51 4.42
N SER A 140 -11.45 15.77 4.05
CA SER A 140 -12.22 16.71 4.89
C SER A 140 -13.56 16.13 5.32
N LEU A 141 -14.18 15.31 4.47
CA LEU A 141 -15.44 14.62 4.74
C LEU A 141 -15.27 13.50 5.76
N GLU A 142 -14.24 12.65 5.64
CA GLU A 142 -13.96 11.59 6.61
C GLU A 142 -13.67 12.17 8.00
N ARG A 143 -12.93 13.28 8.06
CA ARG A 143 -12.67 14.00 9.31
C ARG A 143 -13.97 14.50 9.94
N LEU A 144 -14.85 15.10 9.15
CA LEU A 144 -16.17 15.53 9.62
C LEU A 144 -17.00 14.35 10.13
N ILE A 145 -17.01 13.22 9.43
CA ILE A 145 -17.73 12.02 9.87
C ILE A 145 -17.17 11.49 11.20
N ARG A 146 -15.85 11.39 11.35
CA ARG A 146 -15.22 10.99 12.61
C ARG A 146 -15.54 11.96 13.75
N GLN A 147 -15.50 13.26 13.48
CA GLN A 147 -15.82 14.30 14.46
C GLN A 147 -17.30 14.21 14.90
N ILE A 148 -18.23 14.00 13.96
CA ILE A 148 -19.66 13.80 14.25
C ILE A 148 -19.85 12.53 15.10
N GLY A 149 -19.17 11.43 14.75
CA GLY A 149 -19.18 10.20 15.53
C GLY A 149 -18.74 10.44 16.99
N ALA A 150 -17.58 11.05 17.18
CA ALA A 150 -17.02 11.35 18.49
C ALA A 150 -17.89 12.30 19.32
N THR A 151 -18.43 13.37 18.71
CA THR A 151 -19.35 14.30 19.41
C THR A 151 -20.66 13.63 19.82
N ARG A 152 -21.19 12.72 18.99
CA ARG A 152 -22.39 11.94 19.31
C ARG A 152 -22.14 10.97 20.45
N GLU A 153 -20.99 10.30 20.48
CA GLU A 153 -20.60 9.41 21.56
C GLU A 153 -20.45 10.17 22.89
N ALA A 154 -19.71 11.29 22.87
CA ALA A 154 -19.54 12.16 24.03
C ALA A 154 -20.88 12.74 24.53
N ALA A 155 -21.80 13.12 23.62
CA ALA A 155 -23.13 13.58 24.00
C ALA A 155 -23.99 12.46 24.60
N ARG A 156 -23.82 11.20 24.17
CA ARG A 156 -24.48 10.05 24.81
C ARG A 156 -23.94 9.82 26.21
N GLU A 157 -22.61 9.78 26.38
CA GLU A 157 -21.96 9.62 27.69
C GLU A 157 -22.36 10.73 28.67
N ALA A 158 -22.42 11.99 28.21
CA ALA A 158 -22.90 13.10 29.01
C ALA A 158 -24.39 12.94 29.42
N ASN A 159 -25.24 12.47 28.52
CA ASN A 159 -26.66 12.21 28.84
C ASN A 159 -26.84 11.05 29.83
N PHE A 160 -25.97 10.04 29.83
CA PHE A 160 -25.97 8.98 30.86
C PHE A 160 -25.51 9.49 32.23
N GLY A 161 -24.66 10.54 32.29
CA GLY A 161 -24.22 11.16 33.54
C GLY A 161 -25.23 12.10 34.22
N PHE A 162 -26.25 12.57 33.49
CA PHE A 162 -27.28 13.48 34.01
C PHE A 162 -28.62 12.78 34.35
N GLY A 163 -28.75 11.48 34.09
CA GLY A 163 -29.98 10.70 34.30
C GLY A 163 -30.14 10.09 35.71
N GLU A 164 -29.09 10.07 36.52
CA GLU A 164 -29.12 9.50 37.89
C GLU A 164 -28.83 10.58 38.95
N THR A 165 -29.71 11.57 39.08
CA THR A 165 -29.85 12.30 40.34
C THR A 165 -31.13 11.85 41.05
N VAL A 166 -30.94 10.81 41.86
CA VAL A 166 -31.58 10.51 43.15
C VAL A 166 -32.91 11.26 43.42
N ALA A 167 -34.03 10.56 43.22
CA ALA A 167 -35.29 10.89 43.89
C ALA A 167 -35.45 9.92 45.08
N TRP A 168 -35.51 10.51 46.27
CA TRP A 168 -35.66 9.87 47.58
C TRP A 168 -37.07 9.35 47.81
#